data_AF-A0A1F9Z242-F1
#
_entry.id   AF-A0A1F9Z242-F1
#
_cell.length_a   1.000
_cell.length_b   1.000
_cell.length_c   1.000
_cell.angle_alpha   90.00
_cell.angle_beta   90.00
_cell.angle_gamma   90.00
#
_symmetry.space_group_name_H-M   'P 1'
#
loop_
_entity.id
_entity.type
_entity.pdbx_description
1 polymer ?
#
loop_
_entity_poly.entity_id
_entity_poly.type
_entity_poly.pdbx_seq_one_letter_code
_entity_poly.pdbx_strand_id
1 'polypeptide(L)' 'MMRVVQTEVSETEHALLSAYAKAHGLSIKAAVRTAIRSLALRDEVDPKDRIFRAFPVVTKKGKISDASERADHYLYGESP' A
#
# COMPACT_ATOMS: atom_id res chain seq x y z
N MET A 1 15.01 2.78 6.36
CA MET A 1 15.59 2.12 7.55
C MET A 1 14.50 1.32 8.26
N MET A 2 14.74 0.09 8.70
CA MET A 2 13.72 -0.75 9.36
C MET A 2 13.73 -0.52 10.88
N ARG A 3 12.56 -0.47 11.51
CA ARG A 3 12.38 -0.35 12.96
C ARG A 3 11.77 -1.64 13.53
N VAL A 4 12.14 -1.99 14.76
CA VAL A 4 11.59 -3.15 15.48
C VAL A 4 10.55 -2.66 16.47
N VAL A 5 9.39 -3.32 16.50
CA VAL A 5 8.33 -3.11 17.50
C VAL A 5 8.20 -4.40 18.28
N GLN A 6 8.24 -4.31 19.61
CA GLN A 6 8.06 -5.44 20.53
C GLN A 6 6.82 -5.17 21.38
N THR A 7 6.05 -6.22 21.64
CA THR A 7 4.87 -6.19 22.50
C THR A 7 4.69 -7.56 23.13
N GLU A 8 4.00 -7.59 24.26
CA GLU A 8 3.64 -8.83 24.93
C GLU A 8 2.22 -9.23 24.51
N VAL A 9 2.02 -10.53 24.34
CA VAL A 9 0.72 -11.11 24.05
C VAL A 9 0.47 -12.25 25.04
N SER A 10 -0.79 -12.46 25.39
CA SER A 10 -1.20 -13.61 26.17
C SER A 10 -0.90 -14.91 25.43
N GLU A 11 -0.83 -16.02 26.18
CA GLU A 11 -0.66 -17.35 25.60
C GLU A 11 -1.77 -17.69 24.60
N THR A 12 -3.01 -17.25 24.90
CA THR A 12 -4.17 -17.44 24.01
C THR A 12 -4.00 -16.69 22.70
N GLU A 13 -3.61 -15.41 22.74
CA GLU A 13 -3.37 -14.61 21.53
C GLU A 13 -2.23 -15.20 20.70
N HIS A 14 -1.16 -15.66 21.34
CA HIS A 14 -0.06 -16.33 20.68
C HIS A 14 -0.51 -17.62 19.99
N ALA A 15 -1.32 -18.44 20.67
CA ALA A 15 -1.87 -19.68 20.11
C ALA A 15 -2.76 -19.41 18.89
N LEU A 16 -3.64 -18.41 18.97
CA LEU A 16 -4.50 -17.99 17.85
C LEU A 16 -3.67 -17.52 16.66
N LEU A 17 -2.67 -16.67 16.89
CA LEU A 17 -1.77 -16.15 15.86
C LEU A 17 -0.94 -17.26 15.20
N SER A 18 -0.47 -18.22 15.99
CA SER A 18 0.28 -19.39 15.49
C SER A 18 -0.60 -20.30 14.62
N ALA A 19 -1.84 -20.57 15.05
CA ALA A 19 -2.80 -21.34 14.28
C ALA A 19 -3.15 -20.66 12.95
N TYR A 20 -3.40 -19.34 12.96
CA TYR A 20 -3.63 -18.55 11.77
C TYR A 20 -2.44 -18.62 10.79
N ALA A 21 -1.22 -18.39 11.31
CA ALA A 21 -0.01 -18.43 10.49
C ALA A 21 0.17 -19.81 9.82
N LYS A 22 -0.05 -20.89 10.57
CA LYS A 22 0.02 -22.26 10.06
C LYS A 22 -1.04 -22.53 8.98
N ALA A 23 -2.29 -22.12 9.20
CA ALA A 23 -3.39 -22.30 8.25
C ALA A 23 -3.13 -21.60 6.91
N HIS A 24 -2.38 -20.50 6.91
CA HIS A 24 -2.06 -19.72 5.72
C HIS A 24 -0.64 -19.96 5.17
N GLY A 25 0.12 -20.91 5.72
CA GLY A 25 1.50 -21.18 5.29
C GLY A 25 2.46 -20.00 5.52
N LEU A 26 2.16 -19.16 6.51
CA LEU A 26 2.92 -17.96 6.85
C LEU A 26 3.77 -18.19 8.10
N SER A 27 4.82 -17.37 8.25
CA SER A 27 5.45 -17.19 9.56
C SER A 27 4.62 -16.22 10.42
N ILE A 28 4.73 -16.32 11.74
CA ILE A 28 4.09 -15.38 12.68
C ILE A 28 4.47 -13.92 12.34
N LYS A 29 5.73 -13.67 12.00
CA LYS A 29 6.21 -12.33 11.59
C LYS A 29 5.51 -11.82 10.33
N ALA A 30 5.27 -12.70 9.35
CA ALA A 30 4.57 -12.33 8.13
C ALA A 30 3.08 -12.07 8.41
N ALA A 31 2.43 -12.91 9.22
CA ALA A 31 1.05 -12.73 9.62
C ALA A 31 0.83 -11.39 10.34
N VAL A 32 1.68 -11.05 11.32
CA VAL A 32 1.63 -9.78 12.04
C VAL A 32 1.87 -8.60 11.10
N ARG A 33 2.84 -8.70 10.19
CA ARG A 33 3.10 -7.65 9.20
C ARG A 33 1.90 -7.38 8.31
N THR A 34 1.23 -8.44 7.85
CA THR A 34 0.01 -8.33 7.02
C THR A 34 -1.13 -7.72 7.82
N ALA A 35 -1.34 -8.14 9.06
CA ALA A 35 -2.37 -7.58 9.94
C ALA A 35 -2.14 -6.07 10.19
N ILE A 36 -0.91 -5.66 10.53
CA ILE A 36 -0.55 -4.25 10.70
C ILE A 36 -0.81 -3.47 9.41
N ARG A 37 -0.42 -4.03 8.25
CA ARG A 37 -0.65 -3.38 6.95
C ARG A 37 -2.14 -3.20 6.68
N SER A 38 -2.96 -4.23 6.91
CA SER A 38 -4.40 -4.17 6.70
C SER A 38 -5.10 -3.19 7.64
N LEU A 39 -4.58 -3.00 8.85
CA LEU A 39 -5.15 -2.07 9.83
C LEU A 39 -4.70 -0.62 9.60
N ALA A 40 -3.41 -0.43 9.31
CA ALA A 40 -2.79 0.89 9.23
C ALA A 40 -2.91 1.52 7.84
N LEU A 41 -2.92 0.71 6.77
CA LEU A 41 -3.25 1.21 5.44
C LEU A 41 -4.76 1.13 5.29
N ARG A 42 -5.41 2.28 5.16
CA ARG A 42 -6.79 2.32 4.69
C ARG A 42 -6.79 1.79 3.27
N ASP A 43 -7.70 0.87 2.96
CA ASP A 43 -8.03 0.45 1.58
C ASP A 43 -8.86 1.53 0.85
N GLU A 44 -8.63 2.79 1.23
CA GLU A 44 -9.27 3.95 0.63
C GLU A 44 -8.22 4.64 -0.22
N VAL A 45 -8.42 4.57 -1.53
CA VAL A 45 -7.77 5.47 -2.46
C VAL A 45 -8.15 6.90 -2.07
N ASP A 46 -7.20 7.82 -1.96
CA ASP A 46 -7.53 9.24 -1.78
C ASP A 46 -8.36 9.69 -2.99
N PRO A 47 -9.66 9.98 -2.83
CA PRO A 47 -10.52 10.32 -3.95
C PRO A 47 -10.13 11.67 -4.57
N LYS A 48 -9.24 12.45 -3.94
CA LYS A 48 -8.68 13.71 -4.46
C LYS A 48 -7.35 13.53 -5.17
N ASP A 49 -6.77 12.33 -5.16
CA ASP A 49 -5.52 12.08 -5.86
C ASP A 49 -5.70 12.29 -7.37
N ARG A 50 -4.77 13.06 -7.94
CA ARG A 50 -4.79 13.51 -9.33
C ARG A 50 -4.69 12.32 -10.28
N ILE A 51 -4.06 11.20 -9.91
CA ILE A 51 -4.01 10.01 -10.79
C ILE A 51 -5.40 9.44 -11.09
N PHE A 52 -6.36 9.53 -10.17
CA PHE A 52 -7.71 9.01 -10.37
C PHE A 52 -8.66 10.03 -11.03
N ARG A 53 -8.23 11.31 -11.14
CA ARG A 53 -9.03 12.40 -11.74
C ARG A 53 -8.48 12.93 -13.07
N ALA A 54 -7.20 12.68 -13.37
CA ALA A 54 -6.53 13.22 -14.55
C ALA A 54 -6.89 12.51 -15.87
N PHE A 55 -7.69 11.44 -15.82
CA PHE A 55 -8.06 10.69 -17.03
C PHE A 55 -9.31 11.25 -17.72
N PRO A 56 -9.30 11.35 -19.07
CA PRO A 56 -8.26 10.85 -19.95
C PRO A 56 -7.05 11.80 -20.05
N VAL A 57 -5.85 11.27 -19.77
CA VAL A 57 -4.56 11.98 -19.96
C VAL A 57 -4.29 12.28 -21.45
N VAL A 58 -5.15 11.78 -22.34
CA VAL A 58 -5.27 12.18 -23.74
C VAL A 58 -6.64 12.80 -23.98
N THR A 59 -6.75 14.12 -23.80
CA THR A 59 -7.85 14.88 -24.41
C THR A 59 -7.46 15.22 -25.85
N LYS A 60 -8.41 15.01 -26.77
CA LYS A 60 -8.34 15.27 -28.22
C LYS A 60 -7.27 16.31 -28.63
N LYS A 61 -6.35 15.87 -29.52
CA LYS A 61 -5.26 16.61 -30.20
C LYS A 61 -4.01 16.90 -29.36
N GLY A 62 -3.19 15.87 -29.22
CA GLY A 62 -1.81 15.98 -28.74
C GLY A 62 -1.42 14.67 -28.06
N LYS A 63 -0.80 13.75 -28.80
CA LYS A 63 -0.20 12.56 -28.18
C LYS A 63 0.96 13.06 -27.33
N ILE A 64 0.78 13.12 -26.02
CA ILE A 64 1.90 13.20 -25.09
C ILE A 64 2.65 11.88 -25.22
N SER A 65 3.72 11.88 -26.00
CA SER A 65 4.45 10.66 -26.38
C SER A 65 5.23 10.04 -25.23
N ASP A 66 5.51 10.82 -24.18
CA ASP A 66 6.32 10.45 -23.02
C ASP A 66 5.50 10.37 -21.72
N ALA A 67 4.16 10.32 -21.81
CA ALA A 67 3.29 10.28 -20.64
C ALA A 67 3.58 9.09 -19.71
N SER A 68 4.09 7.97 -20.24
CA SER A 68 4.53 6.81 -19.46
C SER A 68 5.81 7.06 -18.66
N GLU A 69 6.71 7.92 -19.17
CA GLU A 69 7.99 8.23 -18.54
C GLU A 69 7.88 9.42 -17.58
N ARG A 70 6.97 10.35 -17.86
CA ARG A 70 6.80 11.62 -17.13
C ARG A 70 5.45 11.74 -16.44
N ALA A 71 4.83 10.61 -16.07
CA ALA A 71 3.52 10.58 -15.42
C ALA A 71 3.49 11.50 -14.18
N ASP A 72 4.53 11.48 -13.34
CA ASP A 72 4.58 12.30 -12.13
C ASP A 72 4.63 13.81 -12.44
N HIS A 73 5.37 14.22 -13.48
CA HIS A 73 5.41 15.61 -13.94
C HIS A 73 4.00 16.08 -14.37
N TYR A 74 3.27 15.26 -15.12
CA TYR A 74 1.93 15.61 -15.59
C TYR A 74 0.87 15.53 -14.48
N LEU A 75 1.01 14.58 -13.55
CA LEU A 75 0.02 14.30 -12.51
C LEU A 75 0.21 15.15 -11.25
N TYR A 76 1.44 15.44 -10.85
CA TYR A 76 1.73 16.10 -9.58
C TYR A 76 2.50 17.41 -9.75
N GLY A 77 3.03 17.68 -10.95
CA GLY A 77 3.98 18.77 -11.19
C GLY A 77 5.39 18.35 -10.76
N GLU A 78 6.42 18.94 -11.35
CA GLU A 78 7.79 18.78 -10.82
C GLU A 78 7.79 19.14 -9.32
N SER A 79 7.98 18.15 -8.48
CA SER A 79 8.38 18.32 -7.10
C SER A 79 9.69 17.55 -6.90
N PRO A 80 10.62 18.11 -6.11
CA PRO A 80 12.06 17.88 -6.17
C PRO A 80 12.51 16.46 -5.82
#